data_AF-A0A8B6H4L4-F1
#
_entry.id   AF-A0A8B6H4L4-F1
#
_cell.length_a   1.000
_cell.length_b   1.000
_cell.length_c   1.000
_cell.angle_alpha   90.00
_cell.angle_beta   90.00
_cell.angle_gamma   90.00
#
_symmetry.space_group_name_H-M   'P 1'
#
loop_
_entity.id
_entity.type
_entity.pdbx_description
1 polymer ?
#
loop_
_entity_poly.entity_id
_entity_poly.type
_entity_poly.pdbx_seq_one_letter_code
_entity_poly.pdbx_strand_id
1 'polypeptide(L)'
;MKKTESELKQIVLRLGGFHTEMSFLGSIGRLMAGSGLHEVLETVYASNAVNHMLSGKAVSRAVRGFMMVENALHILLMKESFRVSLPSAHETDTEADSSECDEIVEKACELYDRFVAGEETTESVEQSSILSEISTKLVATKEKLCKSRTSSLWLNFCRMTNILSKFLIAERTGNWDLHLSSIQEMLPFFVAAGHNLYAKSAYVYLSMMQRLEIDHPEVYRHFKAGHHVLRRTDRFWSGLSTDLTIEQILMRSVKSSGGLTRGRGMGESQRAQWILSMPACADYNSAMQDLTGVGYCTSDQHKEATRARKERDRVDTLAILE
;
A
#
# COMPACT_ATOMS: atom_id res chain seq x y z
N MET A 1 40.59 30.97 -3.08
CA MET A 1 39.24 30.95 -3.68
C MET A 1 38.34 30.09 -2.81
N LYS A 2 37.38 30.68 -2.08
CA LYS A 2 36.27 29.90 -1.51
C LYS A 2 35.52 29.29 -2.70
N LYS A 3 35.48 27.96 -2.76
CA LYS A 3 34.68 27.23 -3.75
C LYS A 3 33.25 27.68 -3.53
N THR A 4 32.68 28.44 -4.46
CA THR A 4 31.29 28.89 -4.38
C THR A 4 30.44 27.63 -4.20
N GLU A 5 29.85 27.45 -3.01
CA GLU A 5 28.96 26.33 -2.77
C GLU A 5 27.78 26.49 -3.72
N SER A 6 27.62 25.53 -4.61
CA SER A 6 26.49 25.52 -5.54
C SER A 6 25.22 25.31 -4.74
N GLU A 7 24.27 26.22 -4.86
CA GLU A 7 22.94 26.11 -4.25
C GLU A 7 22.24 24.78 -4.61
N LEU A 8 22.55 24.22 -5.80
CA LEU A 8 22.04 22.91 -6.22
C LEU A 8 22.53 21.75 -5.35
N LYS A 9 23.70 21.87 -4.71
CA LYS A 9 24.19 20.86 -3.76
C LYS A 9 23.42 20.86 -2.45
N GLN A 10 22.66 21.93 -2.16
CA GLN A 10 21.79 22.00 -0.97
C GLN A 10 20.41 21.37 -1.23
N ILE A 11 20.12 20.96 -2.47
CA ILE A 11 18.82 20.38 -2.84
C ILE A 11 18.86 18.85 -2.68
N VAL A 12 18.00 18.34 -1.80
CA VAL A 12 17.76 16.91 -1.65
C VAL A 12 16.61 16.49 -2.57
N LEU A 13 16.93 15.75 -3.63
CA LEU A 13 15.92 15.21 -4.54
C LEU A 13 15.28 13.96 -3.93
N ARG A 14 13.94 13.96 -3.87
CA ARG A 14 13.16 12.83 -3.37
C ARG A 14 12.34 12.18 -4.46
N LEU A 15 12.31 10.85 -4.46
CA LEU A 15 11.40 10.11 -5.32
C LEU A 15 9.95 10.33 -4.87
N GLY A 16 9.03 10.49 -5.82
CA GLY A 16 7.60 10.63 -5.55
C GLY A 16 7.04 9.31 -5.03
N GLY A 17 6.43 9.32 -3.85
CA GLY A 17 5.96 8.10 -3.20
C GLY A 17 4.80 7.46 -3.96
N PHE A 18 3.85 8.28 -4.43
CA PHE A 18 2.72 7.80 -5.23
C PHE A 18 3.16 7.23 -6.57
N HIS A 19 4.06 7.93 -7.26
CA HIS A 19 4.58 7.46 -8.53
C HIS A 19 5.43 6.18 -8.39
N THR A 20 6.14 6.03 -7.27
CA THR A 20 6.85 4.79 -6.93
C THR A 20 5.88 3.62 -6.75
N GLU A 21 4.79 3.84 -6.00
CA GLU A 21 3.70 2.86 -5.84
C GLU A 21 3.08 2.47 -7.17
N MET A 22 2.71 3.46 -8.00
CA MET A 22 2.17 3.25 -9.36
C MET A 22 3.11 2.40 -10.21
N SER A 23 4.39 2.76 -10.24
CA SER A 23 5.39 2.02 -11.01
C SER A 23 5.58 0.61 -10.49
N PHE A 24 5.56 0.39 -9.18
CA PHE A 24 5.72 -0.93 -8.61
C PHE A 24 4.51 -1.83 -8.90
N LEU A 25 3.30 -1.30 -8.79
CA LEU A 25 2.07 -2.00 -9.23
C LEU A 25 2.13 -2.38 -10.71
N GLY A 26 2.59 -1.47 -11.57
CA GLY A 26 2.80 -1.75 -12.99
C GLY A 26 3.86 -2.82 -13.25
N SER A 27 4.93 -2.84 -12.45
CA SER A 27 5.96 -3.90 -12.49
C SER A 27 5.39 -5.25 -12.10
N ILE A 28 4.56 -5.34 -11.05
CA ILE A 28 3.85 -6.57 -10.67
C ILE A 28 2.98 -7.05 -11.83
N GLY A 29 2.16 -6.17 -12.41
CA GLY A 29 1.28 -6.53 -13.51
C GLY A 29 2.03 -7.03 -14.74
N ARG A 30 3.20 -6.46 -15.04
CA ARG A 30 4.05 -6.93 -16.14
C ARG A 30 4.71 -8.28 -15.85
N LEU A 31 5.21 -8.48 -14.64
CA LEU A 31 5.85 -9.75 -14.23
C LEU A 31 4.84 -10.90 -14.15
N MET A 32 3.59 -10.59 -13.82
CA MET A 32 2.49 -11.55 -13.75
C MET A 32 1.72 -11.67 -15.07
N ALA A 33 2.19 -11.08 -16.16
CA ALA A 33 1.52 -11.18 -17.45
C ALA A 33 1.46 -12.64 -17.92
N GLY A 34 0.25 -13.10 -18.30
CA GLY A 34 0.02 -14.48 -18.71
C GLY A 34 0.00 -15.51 -17.58
N SER A 35 -0.01 -15.08 -16.31
CA SER A 35 -0.04 -15.99 -15.15
C SER A 35 -1.43 -16.48 -14.75
N GLY A 36 -2.49 -15.88 -15.28
CA GLY A 36 -3.86 -16.02 -14.76
C GLY A 36 -4.28 -14.88 -13.83
N LEU A 37 -3.37 -13.98 -13.40
CA LEU A 37 -3.71 -12.87 -12.50
C LEU A 37 -4.78 -11.93 -13.08
N HIS A 38 -4.79 -11.74 -14.40
CA HIS A 38 -5.78 -10.87 -15.05
C HIS A 38 -7.17 -11.48 -14.95
N GLU A 39 -7.29 -12.75 -15.30
CA GLU A 39 -8.51 -13.55 -15.26
C GLU A 39 -9.04 -13.69 -13.82
N VAL A 40 -8.16 -13.91 -12.85
CA VAL A 40 -8.53 -13.96 -11.42
C VAL A 40 -9.09 -12.61 -10.96
N LEU A 41 -8.52 -11.49 -11.40
CA LEU A 41 -9.06 -10.17 -11.03
C LEU A 41 -10.37 -9.84 -11.76
N GLU A 42 -10.62 -10.46 -12.91
CA GLU A 42 -11.86 -10.27 -13.68
C GLU A 42 -13.09 -10.92 -13.02
N THR A 43 -12.90 -11.83 -12.06
CA THR A 43 -14.02 -12.39 -11.27
C THR A 43 -14.73 -11.33 -10.43
N VAL A 44 -14.02 -10.27 -10.06
CA VAL A 44 -14.50 -9.20 -9.15
C VAL A 44 -14.46 -7.79 -9.77
N TYR A 45 -13.69 -7.60 -10.84
CA TYR A 45 -13.58 -6.31 -11.55
C TYR A 45 -13.86 -6.46 -13.04
N ALA A 46 -14.44 -5.42 -13.65
CA ALA A 46 -14.56 -5.38 -15.10
C ALA A 46 -13.17 -5.36 -15.79
N SER A 47 -13.05 -6.04 -16.93
CA SER A 47 -11.80 -6.17 -17.71
C SER A 47 -11.03 -4.86 -17.91
N ASN A 48 -11.72 -3.79 -18.31
CA ASN A 48 -11.09 -2.47 -18.48
C ASN A 48 -10.49 -1.91 -17.19
N ALA A 49 -11.11 -2.18 -16.03
CA ALA A 49 -10.54 -1.80 -14.74
C ALA A 49 -9.28 -2.61 -14.43
N VAL A 50 -9.29 -3.93 -14.69
CA VAL A 50 -8.12 -4.81 -14.48
C VAL A 50 -6.94 -4.35 -15.33
N ASN A 51 -7.16 -3.98 -16.59
CA ASN A 51 -6.11 -3.43 -17.46
C ASN A 51 -5.43 -2.19 -16.85
N HIS A 52 -6.22 -1.28 -16.26
CA HIS A 52 -5.68 -0.11 -15.57
C HIS A 52 -5.01 -0.45 -14.23
N MET A 53 -5.45 -1.50 -13.55
CA MET A 53 -4.85 -1.99 -12.32
C MET A 53 -3.45 -2.58 -12.60
N LEU A 54 -3.35 -3.49 -13.57
CA LEU A 54 -2.09 -4.13 -13.96
C LEU A 54 -1.10 -3.16 -14.62
N SER A 55 -1.58 -2.05 -15.18
CA SER A 55 -0.70 -0.98 -15.66
C SER A 55 -0.27 0.00 -14.57
N GLY A 56 -0.68 -0.18 -13.30
CA GLY A 56 -0.40 0.73 -12.20
C GLY A 56 -1.15 2.07 -12.23
N LYS A 57 -2.12 2.24 -13.15
CA LYS A 57 -2.86 3.51 -13.33
C LYS A 57 -4.07 3.63 -12.40
N ALA A 58 -4.65 2.51 -11.98
CA ALA A 58 -5.76 2.46 -11.05
C ALA A 58 -5.31 2.03 -9.64
N VAL A 59 -4.42 2.82 -9.03
CA VAL A 59 -3.70 2.50 -7.78
C VAL A 59 -4.59 1.91 -6.69
N SER A 60 -5.63 2.64 -6.25
CA SER A 60 -6.49 2.17 -5.16
C SER A 60 -7.21 0.86 -5.47
N ARG A 61 -7.55 0.58 -6.74
CA ARG A 61 -8.15 -0.69 -7.13
C ARG A 61 -7.11 -1.79 -7.21
N ALA A 62 -5.91 -1.48 -7.72
CA ALA A 62 -4.80 -2.41 -7.85
C ALA A 62 -4.34 -2.91 -6.47
N VAL A 63 -4.14 -2.00 -5.51
CA VAL A 63 -3.81 -2.34 -4.10
C VAL A 63 -4.84 -3.29 -3.52
N ARG A 64 -6.14 -2.93 -3.60
CA ARG A 64 -7.23 -3.81 -3.10
C ARG A 64 -7.22 -5.17 -3.79
N GLY A 65 -7.18 -5.17 -5.13
CA GLY A 65 -7.16 -6.39 -5.94
C GLY A 65 -6.02 -7.32 -5.57
N PHE A 66 -4.80 -6.79 -5.50
CA PHE A 66 -3.63 -7.61 -5.21
C PHE A 66 -3.62 -8.14 -3.79
N MET A 67 -4.10 -7.36 -2.82
CA MET A 67 -4.28 -7.82 -1.43
C MET A 67 -5.34 -8.93 -1.32
N MET A 68 -6.45 -8.85 -2.07
CA MET A 68 -7.46 -9.93 -2.09
C MET A 68 -6.90 -11.22 -2.68
N VAL A 69 -6.16 -11.13 -3.79
CA VAL A 69 -5.50 -12.30 -4.39
C VAL A 69 -4.43 -12.88 -3.46
N GLU A 70 -3.64 -12.02 -2.80
CA GLU A 70 -2.68 -12.49 -1.78
C GLU A 70 -3.39 -13.17 -0.60
N ASN A 71 -4.52 -12.64 -0.13
CA ASN A 71 -5.30 -13.25 0.94
C ASN A 71 -5.85 -14.62 0.53
N ALA A 72 -6.37 -14.75 -0.69
CA ALA A 72 -6.80 -16.04 -1.22
C ALA A 72 -5.64 -17.06 -1.27
N LEU A 73 -4.45 -16.64 -1.71
CA LEU A 73 -3.26 -17.48 -1.70
C LEU A 73 -2.82 -17.88 -0.28
N HIS A 74 -2.94 -16.97 0.69
CA HIS A 74 -2.68 -17.30 2.10
C HIS A 74 -3.69 -18.29 2.66
N ILE A 75 -4.98 -18.19 2.31
CA ILE A 75 -5.99 -19.18 2.69
C ILE A 75 -5.64 -20.57 2.13
N LEU A 76 -5.26 -20.65 0.86
CA LEU A 76 -4.80 -21.89 0.23
C LEU A 76 -3.54 -22.45 0.91
N LEU A 77 -2.60 -21.58 1.27
CA LEU A 77 -1.40 -21.98 2.01
C LEU A 77 -1.74 -22.51 3.40
N MET A 78 -2.64 -21.86 4.13
CA MET A 78 -3.08 -22.32 5.45
C MET A 78 -3.78 -23.68 5.37
N LYS A 79 -4.60 -23.91 4.34
CA LYS A 79 -5.20 -25.23 4.05
C LYS A 79 -4.12 -26.30 3.90
N GLU A 80 -3.12 -26.08 3.03
CA GLU A 80 -2.05 -27.05 2.80
C GLU A 80 -1.16 -27.25 4.04
N SER A 81 -0.85 -26.17 4.77
CA SER A 81 0.04 -26.21 5.94
C SER A 81 -0.62 -26.84 7.17
N PHE A 82 -1.91 -26.58 7.42
CA PHE A 82 -2.56 -26.88 8.69
C PHE A 82 -3.87 -27.68 8.56
N ARG A 83 -4.24 -28.09 7.34
CA ARG A 83 -5.47 -28.84 7.03
C ARG A 83 -6.75 -28.14 7.49
N VAL A 84 -6.73 -26.80 7.49
CA VAL A 84 -7.91 -25.98 7.81
C VAL A 84 -8.90 -26.05 6.66
N SER A 85 -10.19 -26.18 6.97
CA SER A 85 -11.26 -26.17 5.98
C SER A 85 -11.30 -24.85 5.21
N LEU A 86 -11.62 -24.91 3.91
CA LEU A 86 -11.79 -23.69 3.12
C LEU A 86 -13.08 -22.98 3.54
N PRO A 87 -13.07 -21.64 3.63
CA PRO A 87 -14.29 -20.88 3.81
C PRO A 87 -15.17 -21.03 2.56
N SER A 88 -16.43 -21.44 2.74
CA SER A 88 -17.44 -21.59 1.68
C SER A 88 -18.38 -20.38 1.65
N ALA A 89 -18.78 -19.94 0.46
CA ALA A 89 -19.84 -18.93 0.30
C ALA A 89 -21.23 -19.45 0.71
N HIS A 90 -21.41 -20.77 0.70
CA HIS A 90 -22.60 -21.46 1.16
C HIS A 90 -22.34 -22.05 2.55
N GLU A 91 -22.56 -21.24 3.59
CA GLU A 91 -22.82 -21.75 4.94
C GLU A 91 -24.20 -22.42 4.94
N THR A 92 -24.30 -23.58 4.31
CA THR A 92 -25.42 -24.51 4.48
C THR A 92 -24.80 -25.88 4.72
N ASP A 93 -24.63 -26.24 6.00
CA ASP A 93 -24.57 -27.60 6.58
C ASP A 93 -24.26 -28.78 5.64
N THR A 94 -23.27 -28.67 4.76
CA THR A 94 -22.77 -29.79 3.97
C THR A 94 -21.46 -30.23 4.60
N GLU A 95 -21.57 -31.32 5.36
CA GLU A 95 -20.52 -32.21 5.84
C GLU A 95 -19.11 -31.61 5.74
N ALA A 96 -18.72 -30.91 6.82
CA ALA A 96 -17.34 -30.51 7.04
C ALA A 96 -16.45 -31.72 6.79
N ASP A 97 -15.56 -31.61 5.79
CA ASP A 97 -14.51 -32.58 5.52
C ASP A 97 -13.80 -32.85 6.86
N SER A 98 -14.01 -34.05 7.40
CA SER A 98 -13.69 -34.42 8.79
C SER A 98 -12.20 -34.64 9.00
N SER A 99 -11.36 -33.81 8.36
CA SER A 99 -9.94 -33.74 8.65
C SER A 99 -9.78 -32.94 9.93
N GLU A 100 -9.30 -33.60 10.98
CA GLU A 100 -8.84 -32.94 12.19
C GLU A 100 -7.85 -31.83 11.82
N CYS A 101 -8.19 -30.59 12.20
CA CYS A 101 -7.32 -29.44 12.01
C CYS A 101 -6.05 -29.66 12.82
N ASP A 102 -4.94 -29.08 12.39
CA ASP A 102 -3.70 -29.20 13.14
C ASP A 102 -3.86 -28.60 14.55
N GLU A 103 -3.43 -29.32 15.58
CA GLU A 103 -3.47 -28.91 17.00
C GLU A 103 -2.84 -27.52 17.23
N ILE A 104 -1.87 -27.13 16.41
CA ILE A 104 -1.25 -25.80 16.47
C ILE A 104 -2.26 -24.69 16.20
N VAL A 105 -3.25 -24.92 15.32
CA VAL A 105 -4.30 -23.93 15.00
C VAL A 105 -5.24 -23.73 16.19
N GLU A 106 -5.61 -24.81 16.87
CA GLU A 106 -6.45 -24.75 18.07
C GLU A 106 -5.74 -23.95 19.18
N LYS A 107 -4.46 -24.26 19.44
CA LYS A 107 -3.62 -23.50 20.38
C LYS A 107 -3.51 -22.02 20.00
N ALA A 108 -3.43 -21.72 18.70
CA ALA A 108 -3.36 -20.34 18.21
C ALA A 108 -4.69 -19.60 18.39
N CYS A 109 -5.83 -20.26 18.17
CA CYS A 109 -7.16 -19.73 18.45
C CYS A 109 -7.34 -19.43 19.94
N GLU A 110 -6.96 -20.35 20.82
CA GLU A 110 -7.02 -20.11 22.26
C GLU A 110 -6.14 -18.94 22.69
N LEU A 111 -4.92 -18.84 22.16
CA LEU A 111 -4.03 -17.71 22.43
C LEU A 111 -4.64 -16.39 21.96
N TYR A 112 -5.27 -16.38 20.78
CA TYR A 112 -5.96 -15.22 20.24
C TYR A 112 -7.16 -14.82 21.12
N ASP A 113 -7.98 -15.77 21.56
CA ASP A 113 -9.14 -15.50 22.40
C ASP A 113 -8.72 -14.94 23.76
N ARG A 114 -7.67 -15.49 24.39
CA ARG A 114 -7.09 -14.94 25.62
C ARG A 114 -6.54 -13.52 25.41
N PHE A 115 -5.88 -13.27 24.28
CA PHE A 115 -5.39 -11.93 23.93
C PHE A 115 -6.54 -10.92 23.75
N VAL A 116 -7.61 -11.30 23.03
CA VAL A 116 -8.79 -10.46 22.82
C VAL A 116 -9.55 -10.21 24.13
N ALA A 117 -9.57 -11.20 25.04
CA ALA A 117 -10.11 -11.05 26.38
C ALA A 117 -9.26 -10.16 27.30
N GLY A 118 -8.03 -9.81 26.88
CA GLY A 118 -7.09 -8.99 27.65
C GLY A 118 -6.31 -9.77 28.71
N GLU A 119 -6.31 -11.09 28.65
CA GLU A 119 -5.60 -11.99 29.58
C GLU A 119 -4.12 -12.13 29.23
N GLU A 120 -3.74 -11.81 27.99
CA GLU A 120 -2.37 -11.88 27.47
C GLU A 120 -1.91 -10.51 26.97
N THR A 121 -0.64 -10.16 27.21
CA THR A 121 -0.04 -8.93 26.68
C THR A 121 0.55 -9.15 25.29
N THR A 122 0.78 -8.07 24.55
CA THR A 122 1.44 -8.13 23.24
C THR A 122 2.82 -8.78 23.33
N GLU A 123 3.62 -8.45 24.36
CA GLU A 123 4.96 -9.05 24.53
C GLU A 123 4.89 -10.56 24.80
N SER A 124 3.88 -11.01 25.56
CA SER A 124 3.66 -12.44 25.84
C SER A 124 3.33 -13.21 24.56
N VAL A 125 2.43 -12.65 23.74
CA VAL A 125 2.06 -13.24 22.44
C VAL A 125 3.25 -13.28 21.48
N GLU A 126 4.06 -12.21 21.41
CA GLU A 126 5.26 -12.17 20.56
C GLU A 126 6.31 -13.22 20.93
N GLN A 127 6.40 -13.57 22.22
CA GLN A 127 7.35 -14.57 22.73
C GLN A 127 6.81 -16.00 22.69
N SER A 128 5.54 -16.18 22.32
CA SER A 128 4.89 -17.49 22.29
C SER A 128 5.55 -18.43 21.29
N SER A 129 5.81 -19.67 21.72
CA SER A 129 6.35 -20.71 20.83
C SER A 129 5.41 -21.01 19.67
N ILE A 130 4.09 -20.84 19.87
CA ILE A 130 3.05 -21.09 18.87
C ILE A 130 3.31 -20.28 17.60
N LEU A 131 3.66 -19.00 17.71
CA LEU A 131 3.95 -18.16 16.54
C LEU A 131 5.21 -18.64 15.80
N SER A 132 6.23 -19.09 16.54
CA SER A 132 7.45 -19.64 15.95
C SER A 132 7.21 -20.98 15.25
N GLU A 133 6.34 -21.82 15.80
CA GLU A 133 5.93 -23.11 15.23
C GLU A 133 5.11 -22.91 13.95
N ILE A 134 4.12 -22.00 13.96
CA ILE A 134 3.34 -21.61 12.78
C ILE A 134 4.27 -21.09 11.69
N SER A 135 5.17 -20.17 12.04
CA SER A 135 6.14 -19.60 11.10
C SER A 135 7.02 -20.69 10.47
N THR A 136 7.57 -21.59 11.29
CA THR A 136 8.41 -22.71 10.84
C THR A 136 7.65 -23.62 9.87
N LYS A 137 6.40 -23.98 10.19
CA LYS A 137 5.59 -24.85 9.36
C LYS A 137 5.18 -24.19 8.03
N LEU A 138 4.85 -22.91 8.06
CA LEU A 138 4.56 -22.12 6.86
C LEU A 138 5.80 -22.03 5.95
N VAL A 139 6.98 -21.79 6.52
CA VAL A 139 8.24 -21.75 5.76
C VAL A 139 8.51 -23.11 5.11
N ALA A 140 8.42 -24.21 5.86
CA ALA A 140 8.62 -25.55 5.32
C ALA A 140 7.62 -25.89 4.19
N THR A 141 6.37 -25.45 4.32
CA THR A 141 5.35 -25.64 3.28
C THR A 141 5.68 -24.82 2.03
N LYS A 142 6.06 -23.55 2.19
CA LYS A 142 6.49 -22.68 1.07
C LYS A 142 7.69 -23.29 0.34
N GLU A 143 8.67 -23.83 1.05
CA GLU A 143 9.84 -24.50 0.46
C GLU A 143 9.46 -25.75 -0.35
N LYS A 144 8.53 -26.57 0.17
CA LYS A 144 7.97 -27.71 -0.57
C LYS A 144 7.27 -27.26 -1.86
N LEU A 145 6.44 -26.22 -1.78
CA LEU A 145 5.66 -25.68 -2.91
C LEU A 145 6.54 -25.02 -3.97
N CYS A 146 7.64 -24.37 -3.59
CA CYS A 146 8.60 -23.73 -4.51
C CYS A 146 9.21 -24.69 -5.55
N LYS A 147 9.08 -26.01 -5.38
CA LYS A 147 9.49 -27.02 -6.37
C LYS A 147 8.64 -26.97 -7.65
N SER A 148 7.39 -26.51 -7.56
CA SER A 148 6.52 -26.29 -8.72
C SER A 148 6.71 -24.89 -9.29
N ARG A 149 6.79 -24.78 -10.63
CA ARG A 149 6.92 -23.48 -11.33
C ARG A 149 5.75 -22.55 -11.02
N THR A 150 4.52 -23.07 -11.03
CA THR A 150 3.31 -22.29 -10.77
C THR A 150 3.29 -21.76 -9.34
N SER A 151 3.53 -22.62 -8.36
CA SER A 151 3.54 -22.21 -6.95
C SER A 151 4.67 -21.21 -6.67
N SER A 152 5.86 -21.41 -7.26
CA SER A 152 6.96 -20.46 -7.15
C SER A 152 6.63 -19.08 -7.73
N LEU A 153 5.89 -19.01 -8.85
CA LEU A 153 5.41 -17.76 -9.42
C LEU A 153 4.45 -17.02 -8.47
N TRP A 154 3.45 -17.73 -7.92
CA TRP A 154 2.47 -17.12 -7.01
C TRP A 154 3.07 -16.76 -5.64
N LEU A 155 4.06 -17.50 -5.15
CA LEU A 155 4.81 -17.10 -3.95
C LEU A 155 5.65 -15.84 -4.21
N ASN A 156 6.19 -15.66 -5.43
CA ASN A 156 6.81 -14.40 -5.82
C ASN A 156 5.79 -13.26 -5.92
N PHE A 157 4.55 -13.51 -6.36
CA PHE A 157 3.47 -12.54 -6.28
C PHE A 157 3.20 -12.09 -4.84
N CYS A 158 3.01 -13.02 -3.89
CA CYS A 158 2.87 -12.68 -2.47
C CYS A 158 4.07 -11.87 -1.98
N ARG A 159 5.31 -12.22 -2.36
CA ARG A 159 6.51 -11.44 -2.00
C ARG A 159 6.42 -10.00 -2.50
N MET A 160 6.00 -9.78 -3.75
CA MET A 160 5.84 -8.43 -4.30
C MET A 160 4.73 -7.65 -3.56
N THR A 161 3.58 -8.27 -3.31
CA THR A 161 2.47 -7.61 -2.58
C THR A 161 2.86 -7.28 -1.14
N ASN A 162 3.65 -8.13 -0.47
CA ASN A 162 4.21 -7.82 0.85
C ASN A 162 5.14 -6.59 0.84
N ILE A 163 5.99 -6.44 -0.19
CA ILE A 163 6.85 -5.25 -0.34
C ILE A 163 6.01 -3.99 -0.57
N LEU A 164 4.96 -4.09 -1.39
CA LEU A 164 3.99 -3.02 -1.59
C LEU A 164 3.34 -2.62 -0.26
N SER A 165 2.88 -3.59 0.53
CA SER A 165 2.29 -3.36 1.85
C SER A 165 3.28 -2.67 2.79
N LYS A 166 4.55 -3.12 2.87
CA LYS A 166 5.60 -2.45 3.66
C LYS A 166 5.78 -0.98 3.26
N PHE A 167 5.80 -0.70 1.96
CA PHE A 167 5.92 0.67 1.46
C PHE A 167 4.71 1.53 1.82
N LEU A 168 3.49 1.00 1.67
CA LEU A 168 2.27 1.69 2.09
C LEU A 168 2.30 1.98 3.59
N ILE A 169 2.70 1.01 4.42
CA ILE A 169 2.87 1.22 5.87
C ILE A 169 3.84 2.38 6.11
N ALA A 170 5.01 2.35 5.47
CA ALA A 170 6.02 3.39 5.61
C ALA A 170 5.49 4.79 5.29
N GLU A 171 4.77 4.95 4.17
CA GLU A 171 4.18 6.24 3.77
C GLU A 171 3.03 6.67 4.72
N ARG A 172 2.19 5.73 5.16
CA ARG A 172 1.06 6.05 6.04
C ARG A 172 1.51 6.42 7.46
N THR A 173 2.57 5.79 7.97
CA THR A 173 3.13 6.07 9.30
C THR A 173 4.24 7.12 9.28
N GLY A 174 4.77 7.49 8.11
CA GLY A 174 5.96 8.33 8.01
C GLY A 174 7.21 7.65 8.58
N ASN A 175 7.36 6.34 8.39
CA ASN A 175 8.55 5.60 8.82
C ASN A 175 9.63 5.64 7.74
N TRP A 176 10.68 6.42 7.97
CA TRP A 176 11.74 6.66 6.98
C TRP A 176 12.60 5.43 6.68
N ASP A 177 12.96 4.63 7.68
CA ASP A 177 13.80 3.46 7.46
C ASP A 177 13.03 2.39 6.68
N LEU A 178 11.75 2.20 7.01
CA LEU A 178 10.88 1.28 6.30
C LEU A 178 10.63 1.74 4.85
N HIS A 179 10.55 3.05 4.62
CA HIS A 179 10.46 3.63 3.27
C HIS A 179 11.70 3.27 2.43
N LEU A 180 12.91 3.48 2.96
CA LEU A 180 14.14 3.14 2.24
C LEU A 180 14.31 1.63 2.04
N SER A 181 14.03 0.84 3.07
CA SER A 181 14.09 -0.63 2.99
C SER A 181 13.14 -1.17 1.92
N SER A 182 11.90 -0.69 1.88
CA SER A 182 10.93 -1.14 0.89
C SER A 182 11.32 -0.75 -0.53
N ILE A 183 11.82 0.47 -0.78
CA ILE A 183 12.33 0.84 -2.12
C ILE A 183 13.52 -0.02 -2.52
N GLN A 184 14.42 -0.35 -1.58
CA GLN A 184 15.52 -1.27 -1.84
C GLN A 184 15.02 -2.67 -2.20
N GLU A 185 13.99 -3.17 -1.52
CA GLU A 185 13.35 -4.45 -1.84
C GLU A 185 12.60 -4.42 -3.19
N MET A 186 12.12 -3.26 -3.66
CA MET A 186 11.46 -3.09 -4.97
C MET A 186 12.44 -3.13 -6.15
N LEU A 187 13.71 -2.74 -5.96
CA LEU A 187 14.69 -2.59 -7.03
C LEU A 187 14.81 -3.80 -7.98
N PRO A 188 14.97 -5.05 -7.48
CA PRO A 188 15.09 -6.22 -8.36
C PRO A 188 13.88 -6.40 -9.28
N PHE A 189 12.67 -6.07 -8.81
CA PHE A 189 11.44 -6.20 -9.59
C PHE A 189 11.29 -5.08 -10.62
N PHE A 190 11.78 -3.86 -10.34
CA PHE A 190 11.86 -2.82 -11.36
C PHE A 190 12.77 -3.24 -12.52
N VAL A 191 13.91 -3.86 -12.21
CA VAL A 191 14.83 -4.38 -13.23
C VAL A 191 14.20 -5.52 -14.00
N ALA A 192 13.63 -6.51 -13.30
CA ALA A 192 13.00 -7.69 -13.93
C ALA A 192 11.82 -7.32 -14.84
N ALA A 193 11.03 -6.30 -14.48
CA ALA A 193 9.93 -5.80 -15.29
C ALA A 193 10.38 -4.88 -16.46
N GLY A 194 11.68 -4.67 -16.66
CA GLY A 194 12.22 -3.74 -17.66
C GLY A 194 11.86 -2.27 -17.38
N HIS A 195 11.55 -1.91 -16.13
CA HIS A 195 11.20 -0.55 -15.71
C HIS A 195 12.46 0.30 -15.45
N ASN A 196 13.38 0.29 -16.41
CA ASN A 196 14.78 0.74 -16.26
C ASN A 196 14.94 2.18 -15.74
N LEU A 197 14.05 3.09 -16.14
CA LEU A 197 14.08 4.48 -15.66
C LEU A 197 13.84 4.57 -14.15
N TYR A 198 12.88 3.79 -13.63
CA TYR A 198 12.63 3.75 -12.18
C TYR A 198 13.70 2.96 -11.45
N ALA A 199 14.19 1.86 -12.01
CA ALA A 199 15.31 1.13 -11.43
C ALA A 199 16.54 2.06 -11.24
N LYS A 200 16.88 2.84 -12.27
CA LYS A 200 17.98 3.81 -12.20
C LYS A 200 17.69 4.93 -11.20
N SER A 201 16.52 5.55 -11.26
CA SER A 201 16.16 6.65 -10.36
C SER A 201 16.10 6.21 -8.90
N ALA A 202 15.52 5.04 -8.61
CA ALA A 202 15.46 4.46 -7.28
C ALA A 202 16.85 4.10 -6.75
N TYR A 203 17.74 3.56 -7.59
CA TYR A 203 19.12 3.26 -7.19
C TYR A 203 19.90 4.54 -6.82
N VAL A 204 19.82 5.58 -7.65
CA VAL A 204 20.45 6.88 -7.37
C VAL A 204 19.86 7.50 -6.11
N TYR A 205 18.52 7.48 -5.99
CA TYR A 205 17.82 7.97 -4.81
C TYR A 205 18.28 7.27 -3.53
N LEU A 206 18.29 5.94 -3.49
CA LEU A 206 18.76 5.18 -2.33
C LEU A 206 20.20 5.51 -1.96
N SER A 207 21.09 5.62 -2.95
CA SER A 207 22.49 5.98 -2.74
C SER A 207 22.65 7.37 -2.10
N MET A 208 21.82 8.34 -2.52
CA MET A 208 21.77 9.67 -1.92
C MET A 208 21.17 9.63 -0.50
N MET A 209 20.07 8.91 -0.32
CA MET A 209 19.36 8.86 0.97
C MET A 209 20.16 8.12 2.06
N GLN A 210 20.98 7.14 1.70
CA GLN A 210 21.89 6.47 2.64
C GLN A 210 22.97 7.39 3.19
N ARG A 211 23.38 8.42 2.44
CA ARG A 211 24.36 9.41 2.87
C ARG A 211 23.73 10.67 3.47
N LEU A 212 22.39 10.73 3.53
CA LEU A 212 21.66 11.92 3.93
C LEU A 212 22.02 12.41 5.33
N GLU A 213 22.32 11.51 6.26
CA GLU A 213 22.74 11.86 7.62
C GLU A 213 24.06 12.67 7.63
N ILE A 214 24.98 12.34 6.72
CA ILE A 214 26.29 12.98 6.61
C ILE A 214 26.19 14.26 5.77
N ASP A 215 25.56 14.15 4.60
CA ASP A 215 25.54 15.23 3.62
C ASP A 215 24.52 16.32 4.00
N HIS A 216 23.39 15.97 4.65
CA HIS A 216 22.31 16.88 5.08
C HIS A 216 21.64 16.47 6.42
N PRO A 217 22.34 16.59 7.56
CA PRO A 217 21.88 16.08 8.86
C PRO A 217 20.54 16.66 9.34
N GLU A 218 20.25 17.92 8.98
CA GLU A 218 18.97 18.55 9.33
C GLU A 218 17.79 17.90 8.60
N VAL A 219 17.93 17.68 7.29
CA VAL A 219 16.91 17.01 6.46
C VAL A 219 16.71 15.58 6.96
N TYR A 220 17.80 14.87 7.26
CA TYR A 220 17.75 13.53 7.83
C TYR A 220 16.92 13.50 9.12
N ARG A 221 17.14 14.44 10.05
CA ARG A 221 16.38 14.54 11.31
C ARG A 221 14.88 14.73 11.05
N HIS A 222 14.51 15.60 10.12
CA HIS A 222 13.12 15.80 9.75
C HIS A 222 12.50 14.56 9.09
N PHE A 223 13.25 13.87 8.25
CA PHE A 223 12.76 12.64 7.62
C PHE A 223 12.56 11.53 8.64
N LYS A 224 13.48 11.35 9.58
CA LYS A 224 13.36 10.42 10.71
C LYS A 224 12.20 10.77 11.64
N ALA A 225 11.87 12.05 11.80
CA ALA A 225 10.66 12.49 12.50
C ALA A 225 9.36 12.26 11.70
N GLY A 226 9.44 11.71 10.48
CA GLY A 226 8.29 11.42 9.63
C GLY A 226 7.81 12.59 8.78
N HIS A 227 8.53 13.71 8.73
CA HIS A 227 8.14 14.90 7.96
C HIS A 227 8.35 14.73 6.44
N HIS A 228 8.77 13.55 5.98
CA HIS A 228 8.80 13.23 4.56
C HIS A 228 7.39 12.93 4.01
N VAL A 229 6.40 12.66 4.86
CA VAL A 229 5.01 12.49 4.44
C VAL A 229 4.16 13.67 4.90
N LEU A 230 3.11 13.98 4.14
CA LEU A 230 2.15 15.02 4.49
C LEU A 230 1.05 14.42 5.37
N ARG A 231 0.70 15.13 6.44
CA ARG A 231 -0.42 14.78 7.32
C ARG A 231 -1.41 15.95 7.36
N ARG A 232 -2.69 15.62 7.28
CA ARG A 232 -3.81 16.60 7.44
C ARG A 232 -4.43 16.55 8.83
N THR A 233 -4.13 15.50 9.57
CA THR A 233 -4.67 15.18 10.89
C THR A 233 -3.56 14.56 11.72
N ASP A 234 -3.66 14.61 13.04
CA ASP A 234 -2.67 14.00 13.93
C ASP A 234 -2.81 12.47 14.08
N ARG A 235 -3.69 11.85 13.28
CA ARG A 235 -3.86 10.39 13.27
C ARG A 235 -2.58 9.71 12.77
N PHE A 236 -2.11 8.71 13.51
CA PHE A 236 -0.85 8.00 13.22
C PHE A 236 -0.74 7.46 11.78
N TRP A 237 -1.83 6.88 11.26
CA TRP A 237 -1.88 6.28 9.92
C TRP A 237 -2.31 7.26 8.81
N SER A 238 -2.21 8.57 9.02
CA SER A 238 -2.76 9.57 8.08
C SER A 238 -1.76 10.11 7.06
N GLY A 239 -0.52 9.62 7.05
CA GLY A 239 0.52 10.07 6.13
C GLY A 239 0.13 9.88 4.66
N LEU A 240 0.45 10.87 3.82
CA LEU A 240 0.24 10.84 2.38
C LEU A 240 1.54 11.26 1.69
N SER A 241 1.84 10.64 0.56
CA SER A 241 2.96 11.07 -0.26
C SER A 241 2.74 12.49 -0.79
N THR A 242 3.82 13.24 -0.93
CA THR A 242 3.76 14.66 -1.32
C THR A 242 3.22 14.82 -2.74
N ASP A 243 3.66 13.96 -3.66
CA ASP A 243 3.23 13.94 -5.05
C ASP A 243 1.76 13.54 -5.21
N LEU A 244 1.24 12.61 -4.41
CA LEU A 244 -0.20 12.32 -4.36
C LEU A 244 -1.00 13.56 -3.99
N THR A 245 -0.54 14.29 -2.98
CA THR A 245 -1.22 15.48 -2.48
C THR A 245 -1.22 16.58 -3.54
N ILE A 246 -0.07 16.78 -4.20
CA ILE A 246 0.06 17.71 -5.32
C ILE A 246 -0.90 17.32 -6.44
N GLU A 247 -0.96 16.04 -6.83
CA GLU A 247 -1.78 15.57 -7.94
C GLU A 247 -3.29 15.65 -7.64
N GLN A 248 -3.72 15.20 -6.47
CA GLN A 248 -5.14 15.09 -6.16
C GLN A 248 -5.76 16.40 -5.68
N ILE A 249 -4.98 17.31 -5.13
CA ILE A 249 -5.50 18.54 -4.53
C ILE A 249 -5.09 19.74 -5.36
N LEU A 250 -3.78 19.98 -5.50
CA LEU A 250 -3.29 21.16 -6.21
C LEU A 250 -3.62 21.06 -7.71
N MET A 251 -3.23 19.97 -8.36
CA MET A 251 -3.49 19.80 -9.79
C MET A 251 -4.98 19.68 -10.11
N ARG A 252 -5.79 19.06 -9.24
CA ARG A 252 -7.24 19.04 -9.42
C ARG A 252 -7.82 20.46 -9.40
N SER A 253 -7.43 21.32 -8.45
CA SER A 253 -7.88 22.71 -8.42
C SER A 253 -7.49 23.46 -9.70
N VAL A 254 -6.28 23.23 -10.20
CA VAL A 254 -5.73 23.81 -11.43
C VAL A 254 -6.39 23.27 -12.72
N LYS A 255 -6.86 22.02 -12.72
CA LYS A 255 -7.45 21.34 -13.90
C LYS A 255 -8.98 21.35 -13.93
N SER A 256 -9.62 21.63 -12.80
CA SER A 256 -11.08 21.73 -12.70
C SER A 256 -11.63 22.93 -13.48
N SER A 257 -12.96 22.97 -13.66
CA SER A 257 -13.62 24.11 -14.31
C SER A 257 -13.38 25.39 -13.50
N GLY A 258 -12.81 26.43 -14.12
CA GLY A 258 -12.34 27.64 -13.42
C GLY A 258 -10.87 27.60 -12.96
N GLY A 259 -10.16 26.50 -13.22
CA GLY A 259 -8.73 26.35 -12.97
C GLY A 259 -7.83 26.81 -14.13
N LEU A 260 -6.53 26.88 -13.86
CA LEU A 260 -5.50 27.45 -14.75
C LEU A 260 -5.35 26.80 -16.13
N THR A 261 -5.71 25.53 -16.27
CA THR A 261 -5.34 24.71 -17.45
C THR A 261 -6.48 24.44 -18.42
N ARG A 262 -7.71 24.87 -18.11
CA ARG A 262 -8.88 24.69 -18.97
C ARG A 262 -9.13 25.96 -19.78
N GLY A 263 -8.98 25.91 -21.11
CA GLY A 263 -9.23 27.04 -22.02
C GLY A 263 -7.97 27.55 -22.74
N ARG A 264 -7.97 28.81 -23.18
CA ARG A 264 -6.86 29.44 -23.94
C ARG A 264 -5.62 29.79 -23.10
N GLY A 265 -5.49 29.23 -21.89
CA GLY A 265 -4.49 29.63 -20.89
C GLY A 265 -4.85 30.92 -20.16
N MET A 266 -4.12 31.23 -19.09
CA MET A 266 -4.30 32.45 -18.28
C MET A 266 -3.08 33.37 -18.42
N GLY A 267 -3.33 34.67 -18.54
CA GLY A 267 -2.29 35.70 -18.46
C GLY A 267 -1.65 35.74 -17.07
N GLU A 268 -0.50 36.40 -16.95
CA GLU A 268 0.24 36.49 -15.67
C GLU A 268 -0.58 37.14 -14.54
N SER A 269 -1.31 38.22 -14.84
CA SER A 269 -2.21 38.88 -13.89
C SER A 269 -3.35 37.99 -13.41
N GLN A 270 -3.95 37.20 -14.31
CA GLN A 270 -5.00 36.25 -13.97
C GLN A 270 -4.45 35.11 -13.10
N ARG A 271 -3.23 34.64 -13.38
CA ARG A 271 -2.56 33.62 -12.55
C ARG A 271 -2.27 34.14 -11.15
N ALA A 272 -1.77 35.37 -11.03
CA ALA A 272 -1.56 36.03 -9.75
C ALA A 272 -2.87 36.18 -8.98
N GLN A 273 -3.94 36.65 -9.61
CA GLN A 273 -5.26 36.77 -8.99
C GLN A 273 -5.78 35.42 -8.49
N TRP A 274 -5.64 34.36 -9.29
CA TRP A 274 -6.06 33.01 -8.91
C TRP A 274 -5.28 32.51 -7.69
N ILE A 275 -3.94 32.62 -7.70
CA ILE A 275 -3.09 32.22 -6.56
C ILE A 275 -3.42 33.02 -5.30
N LEU A 276 -3.55 34.34 -5.42
CA LEU A 276 -3.83 35.23 -4.28
C LEU A 276 -5.26 35.06 -3.75
N SER A 277 -6.20 34.62 -4.58
CA SER A 277 -7.58 34.34 -4.17
C SER A 277 -7.75 33.00 -3.44
N MET A 278 -6.80 32.06 -3.58
CA MET A 278 -6.93 30.72 -3.01
C MET A 278 -7.13 30.68 -1.49
N PRO A 279 -6.36 31.43 -0.67
CA PRO A 279 -6.58 31.47 0.77
C PRO A 279 -7.98 31.97 1.13
N ALA A 280 -8.41 33.09 0.53
CA ALA A 280 -9.73 33.65 0.76
C ALA A 280 -10.85 32.66 0.36
N CYS A 281 -10.73 32.01 -0.81
CA CYS A 281 -11.68 30.99 -1.25
C CYS A 281 -11.71 29.77 -0.31
N ALA A 282 -10.56 29.38 0.26
CA ALA A 282 -10.49 28.31 1.25
C ALA A 282 -11.20 28.70 2.56
N ASP A 283 -10.99 29.92 3.03
CA ASP A 283 -11.65 30.46 4.22
C ASP A 283 -13.18 30.53 4.04
N TYR A 284 -13.65 31.05 2.90
CA TYR A 284 -15.08 31.04 2.56
C TYR A 284 -15.65 29.63 2.49
N ASN A 285 -14.92 28.69 1.87
CA ASN A 285 -15.36 27.30 1.80
C ASN A 285 -15.42 26.65 3.19
N SER A 286 -14.48 26.95 4.09
CA SER A 286 -14.50 26.49 5.48
C SER A 286 -15.71 27.07 6.22
N ALA A 287 -15.92 28.40 6.14
CA ALA A 287 -17.05 29.07 6.77
C ALA A 287 -18.41 28.57 6.24
N MET A 288 -18.50 28.25 4.94
CA MET A 288 -19.70 27.66 4.35
C MET A 288 -19.94 26.23 4.83
N GLN A 289 -18.88 25.42 5.04
CA GLN A 289 -19.02 24.09 5.63
C GLN A 289 -19.52 24.17 7.08
N ASP A 290 -18.98 25.10 7.86
CA ASP A 290 -19.41 25.36 9.24
C ASP A 290 -20.87 25.83 9.30
N LEU A 291 -21.24 26.78 8.43
CA LEU A 291 -22.60 27.33 8.35
C LEU A 291 -23.64 26.29 7.94
N THR A 292 -23.31 25.44 6.96
CA THR A 292 -24.26 24.45 6.42
C THR A 292 -24.36 23.19 7.26
N GLY A 293 -23.50 23.03 8.28
CA GLY A 293 -23.41 21.80 9.05
C GLY A 293 -22.96 20.59 8.21
N VAL A 294 -22.52 20.81 6.97
CA VAL A 294 -21.96 19.79 6.07
C VAL A 294 -20.45 19.75 6.23
N GLY A 295 -19.98 19.93 7.47
CA GLY A 295 -18.61 19.59 7.83
C GLY A 295 -18.41 18.13 7.47
N TYR A 296 -17.41 17.83 6.65
CA TYR A 296 -16.99 16.45 6.46
C TYR A 296 -16.45 15.95 7.80
N CYS A 297 -17.34 15.43 8.66
CA CYS A 297 -16.94 14.72 9.86
C CYS A 297 -16.17 13.49 9.39
N THR A 298 -14.85 13.53 9.48
CA THR A 298 -14.03 12.35 9.28
C THR A 298 -14.31 11.41 10.45
N SER A 299 -15.15 10.41 10.22
CA SER A 299 -15.26 9.23 11.10
C SER A 299 -13.86 8.81 11.58
N ASP A 300 -13.72 8.48 12.87
CA ASP A 300 -12.47 7.91 13.41
C ASP A 300 -12.09 6.60 12.72
N GLN A 301 -13.10 5.88 12.23
CA GLN A 301 -12.90 4.68 11.44
C GLN A 301 -12.54 5.03 9.98
N HIS A 302 -11.41 4.49 9.52
CA HIS A 302 -10.99 4.58 8.12
C HIS A 302 -12.03 3.92 7.21
N LYS A 303 -12.30 4.50 6.03
CA LYS A 303 -13.30 3.98 5.07
C LYS A 303 -13.15 2.49 4.74
N GLU A 304 -11.90 2.02 4.68
CA GLU A 304 -11.58 0.62 4.35
C GLU A 304 -11.79 -0.34 5.55
N ALA A 305 -11.94 0.19 6.77
CA ALA A 305 -12.23 -0.60 7.98
C ALA A 305 -13.73 -0.73 8.28
N THR A 306 -14.60 -0.14 7.45
CA THR A 306 -16.05 -0.19 7.64
C THR A 306 -16.58 -1.62 7.45
N ARG A 307 -17.64 -1.99 8.19
CA ARG A 307 -18.27 -3.32 8.08
C ARG A 307 -18.68 -3.65 6.64
N ALA A 308 -19.24 -2.67 5.92
CA ALA A 308 -19.63 -2.83 4.53
C ALA A 308 -18.44 -3.12 3.60
N ARG A 309 -17.27 -2.50 3.86
CA ARG A 309 -16.05 -2.83 3.12
C ARG A 309 -15.58 -4.25 3.43
N LYS A 310 -15.48 -4.61 4.71
CA LYS A 310 -15.03 -5.94 5.15
C LYS A 310 -15.88 -7.05 4.55
N GLU A 311 -17.19 -6.89 4.55
CA GLU A 311 -18.11 -7.87 3.96
C GLU A 311 -17.93 -8.00 2.46
N ARG A 312 -17.77 -6.88 1.74
CA ARG A 312 -17.49 -6.93 0.31
C ARG A 312 -16.16 -7.62 0.00
N ASP A 313 -15.12 -7.29 0.75
CA ASP A 313 -13.79 -7.90 0.56
C ASP A 313 -13.83 -9.41 0.87
N ARG A 314 -14.63 -9.84 1.84
CA ARG A 314 -14.90 -11.26 2.13
C ARG A 314 -15.54 -11.95 0.92
N VAL A 315 -16.65 -11.41 0.42
CA VAL A 315 -17.38 -11.96 -0.74
C VAL A 315 -16.49 -12.02 -1.98
N ASP A 316 -15.78 -10.92 -2.29
CA ASP A 316 -14.87 -10.86 -3.43
C ASP A 316 -13.69 -11.85 -3.29
N THR A 317 -13.17 -12.07 -2.08
CA THR A 317 -12.09 -13.05 -1.84
C THR A 317 -12.59 -14.47 -2.05
N LEU A 318 -13.84 -14.79 -1.66
CA LEU A 318 -14.44 -16.10 -1.91
C LEU A 318 -14.64 -16.34 -3.41
N ALA A 319 -15.10 -15.33 -4.15
CA ALA A 319 -15.22 -15.43 -5.61
C ALA A 319 -13.87 -15.59 -6.34
N ILE A 320 -12.76 -15.23 -5.71
CA ILE A 320 -11.40 -15.47 -6.21
C ILE A 320 -10.91 -16.90 -5.88
N LEU A 321 -11.43 -17.52 -4.82
CA LEU A 321 -11.05 -18.86 -4.36
C LEU A 321 -11.76 -19.99 -5.13
N GLU A 322 -12.96 -19.70 -5.66
CA GLU A 322 -13.76 -20.61 -6.52
C GLU A 322 -13.12 -20.81 -7.91
#